data_AF-A0A2V9QXG7-F1
#
_entry.id   AF-A0A2V9QXG7-F1
#
_cell.length_a   1.000
_cell.length_b   1.000
_cell.length_c   1.000
_cell.angle_alpha   90.00
_cell.angle_beta   90.00
_cell.angle_gamma   90.00
#
_symmetry.space_group_name_H-M   'P 1'
#
loop_
_entity.id
_entity.type
_entity.pdbx_description
1 polymer ?
#
loop_
_entity_poly.entity_id
_entity_poly.type
_entity_poly.pdbx_seq_one_letter_code
_entity_poly.pdbx_strand_id
1 'polypeptide(L)'
;VIQSNADKQVIIITHAYEYFDNTRISPCNSFDAQYYGLGADNDGDAMWAKLVKQYSNITMVLSGHEIRGAGQDAAGRRIDLGVNGNMVNQILSNYQNMTNGGNGYLRIMKFHPSTDTIDVSTYSPYLNAFLTDTNNQFTIPWHKWTGTGNGSVAGLVKDISTCSALTATVSSAAGSKVASSSGSYSFTALPPGTYKMTATYPNYTSVSKSIQVAPAIAASGKLYLGTQAGQINGLITDGNGVAIGNASVQLTGSASTSGSDETITTGSNGAYSSGPIAAGTYQITASASGFNP
;
A
#
# COMPACT_ATOMS: atom_id res chain seq x y z
N VAL A 1 8.44 -18.85 1.43
CA VAL A 1 7.37 -19.41 0.57
C VAL A 1 7.36 -18.76 -0.81
N ILE A 2 6.98 -17.48 -0.93
CA ILE A 2 6.85 -16.80 -2.24
C ILE A 2 8.18 -16.81 -3.02
N GLN A 3 9.26 -16.38 -2.39
CA GLN A 3 10.61 -16.37 -3.00
C GLN A 3 11.07 -17.77 -3.46
N SER A 4 10.79 -18.79 -2.66
CA SER A 4 11.17 -20.18 -2.95
C SER A 4 10.33 -20.82 -4.06
N ASN A 5 9.27 -20.15 -4.54
CA ASN A 5 8.35 -20.63 -5.56
C ASN A 5 8.15 -19.55 -6.64
N ALA A 6 9.25 -18.94 -7.09
CA ALA A 6 9.22 -17.83 -8.04
C ALA A 6 8.60 -18.19 -9.40
N ASP A 7 8.53 -19.48 -9.75
CA ASP A 7 7.90 -20.01 -10.97
C ASP A 7 6.37 -20.14 -10.84
N LYS A 8 5.80 -19.99 -9.64
CA LYS A 8 4.36 -20.10 -9.37
C LYS A 8 3.72 -18.74 -9.27
N GLN A 9 2.53 -18.60 -9.84
CA GLN A 9 1.69 -17.41 -9.62
C GLN A 9 1.08 -17.45 -8.21
N VAL A 10 1.01 -16.27 -7.59
CA VAL A 10 0.55 -16.12 -6.20
C VAL A 10 -0.65 -15.17 -6.16
N ILE A 11 -1.72 -15.66 -5.53
CA ILE A 11 -2.87 -14.87 -5.07
C ILE A 11 -2.80 -14.84 -3.55
N ILE A 12 -2.77 -13.63 -2.97
CA ILE A 12 -2.83 -13.44 -1.52
C ILE A 12 -4.29 -13.31 -1.11
N ILE A 13 -4.69 -14.04 -0.08
CA ILE A 13 -5.98 -13.87 0.60
C ILE A 13 -5.69 -13.38 2.01
N THR A 14 -6.29 -12.27 2.40
CA THR A 14 -6.11 -11.67 3.72
C THR A 14 -7.44 -11.15 4.26
N HIS A 15 -7.54 -10.96 5.58
CA HIS A 15 -8.79 -10.53 6.20
C HIS A 15 -9.17 -9.11 5.78
N ALA A 16 -8.24 -8.16 5.89
CA ALA A 16 -8.44 -6.75 5.59
C ALA A 16 -7.27 -6.24 4.73
N TYR A 17 -7.55 -5.47 3.68
CA TYR A 17 -6.52 -4.90 2.80
C TYR A 17 -6.99 -3.69 2.01
N GLU A 18 -8.05 -3.87 1.20
CA GLU A 18 -8.62 -2.82 0.35
C GLU A 18 -9.86 -2.23 1.04
N TYR A 19 -10.00 -0.91 0.98
CA TYR A 19 -11.13 -0.14 1.48
C TYR A 19 -12.19 0.04 0.37
N PHE A 20 -13.44 0.31 0.75
CA PHE A 20 -14.56 0.38 -0.20
C PHE A 20 -14.48 1.54 -1.22
N ASP A 21 -13.52 2.45 -1.08
CA ASP A 21 -13.30 3.62 -1.95
C ASP A 21 -12.19 3.40 -3.00
N ASN A 22 -11.80 2.15 -3.24
CA ASN A 22 -10.70 1.76 -4.14
C ASN A 22 -9.32 2.23 -3.67
N THR A 23 -9.17 2.48 -2.37
CA THR A 23 -7.88 2.72 -1.73
C THR A 23 -7.54 1.59 -0.77
N ARG A 24 -6.25 1.35 -0.54
CA ARG A 24 -5.83 0.43 0.53
C ARG A 24 -6.15 1.00 1.91
N ILE A 25 -6.49 0.11 2.85
CA ILE A 25 -6.55 0.43 4.27
C ILE A 25 -5.18 0.94 4.69
N SER A 26 -5.21 2.01 5.46
CA SER A 26 -4.05 2.76 5.92
C SER A 26 -4.42 3.42 7.25
N PRO A 27 -3.46 3.96 8.01
CA PRO A 27 -3.78 4.72 9.21
C PRO A 27 -4.87 5.75 8.93
N CYS A 28 -5.77 5.96 9.89
CA CYS A 28 -6.89 6.90 9.78
C CYS A 28 -8.01 6.48 8.82
N ASN A 29 -8.02 5.23 8.35
CA ASN A 29 -9.23 4.60 7.87
C ASN A 29 -10.07 4.12 9.07
N SER A 30 -11.38 4.01 8.88
CA SER A 30 -12.21 3.30 9.87
C SER A 30 -11.78 1.85 9.90
N PHE A 31 -11.79 1.22 11.07
CA PHE A 31 -11.48 -0.22 11.23
C PHE A 31 -10.07 -0.62 10.75
N ASP A 32 -9.10 0.29 10.80
CA ASP A 32 -7.70 -0.06 10.60
C ASP A 32 -7.17 -0.98 11.71
N ALA A 33 -5.95 -1.53 11.54
CA ALA A 33 -5.36 -2.44 12.51
C ALA A 33 -5.28 -1.83 13.92
N GLN A 34 -5.03 -0.52 14.01
CA GLN A 34 -4.98 0.20 15.29
C GLN A 34 -6.34 0.19 16.02
N TYR A 35 -7.46 0.33 15.30
CA TYR A 35 -8.80 0.25 15.87
C TYR A 35 -9.05 -1.06 16.64
N TYR A 36 -8.48 -2.17 16.16
CA TYR A 36 -8.61 -3.50 16.79
C TYR A 36 -7.52 -3.79 17.83
N GLY A 37 -6.67 -2.82 18.18
CA GLY A 37 -5.52 -3.05 19.06
C GLY A 37 -4.41 -3.87 18.41
N LEU A 38 -4.43 -4.01 17.09
CA LEU A 38 -3.45 -4.73 16.26
C LEU A 38 -2.48 -3.77 15.58
N GLY A 39 -2.24 -2.58 16.15
CA GLY A 39 -1.38 -1.55 15.51
C GLY A 39 0.08 -1.96 15.27
N ALA A 40 0.53 -3.09 15.84
CA ALA A 40 1.81 -3.71 15.52
C ALA A 40 1.79 -4.52 14.21
N ASP A 41 0.61 -4.91 13.74
CA ASP A 41 0.40 -5.64 12.49
C ASP A 41 0.36 -4.68 11.28
N ASN A 42 0.13 -5.23 10.09
CA ASN A 42 0.20 -4.49 8.84
C ASN A 42 -1.20 -4.27 8.24
N ASP A 43 -1.60 -3.01 8.10
CA ASP A 43 -2.71 -2.61 7.24
C ASP A 43 -2.38 -2.83 5.74
N GLY A 44 -3.38 -2.67 4.88
CA GLY A 44 -3.26 -2.85 3.44
C GLY A 44 -2.09 -2.08 2.80
N ASP A 45 -1.89 -0.80 3.14
CA ASP A 45 -0.80 0.02 2.59
C ASP A 45 0.58 -0.43 3.11
N ALA A 46 0.65 -0.96 4.34
CA ALA A 46 1.86 -1.55 4.90
C ALA A 46 2.16 -2.92 4.27
N MET A 47 1.15 -3.77 4.09
CA MET A 47 1.26 -5.03 3.35
C MET A 47 1.69 -4.79 1.90
N TRP A 48 1.14 -3.76 1.24
CA TRP A 48 1.57 -3.37 -0.09
C TRP A 48 3.06 -3.06 -0.13
N ALA A 49 3.52 -2.18 0.76
CA ALA A 49 4.89 -1.73 0.80
C ALA A 49 5.88 -2.85 1.13
N LYS A 50 5.59 -3.68 2.15
CA LYS A 50 6.53 -4.68 2.68
C LYS A 50 6.50 -6.02 1.96
N LEU A 51 5.39 -6.38 1.32
CA LEU A 51 5.18 -7.72 0.76
C LEU A 51 4.69 -7.65 -0.69
N VAL A 52 3.48 -7.13 -0.91
CA VAL A 52 2.74 -7.38 -2.16
C VAL A 52 3.47 -6.81 -3.38
N LYS A 53 4.02 -5.58 -3.29
CA LYS A 53 4.69 -4.95 -4.42
C LYS A 53 6.08 -5.52 -4.72
N GLN A 54 6.65 -6.32 -3.81
CA GLN A 54 8.07 -6.69 -3.84
C GLN A 54 8.35 -7.91 -4.72
N TYR A 55 7.35 -8.78 -4.93
CA TYR A 55 7.51 -10.03 -5.66
C TYR A 55 6.84 -9.97 -7.02
N SER A 56 7.57 -10.37 -8.07
CA SER A 56 7.10 -10.35 -9.46
C SER A 56 6.00 -11.37 -9.74
N ASN A 57 5.90 -12.43 -8.94
CA ASN A 57 4.94 -13.52 -9.12
C ASN A 57 3.64 -13.36 -8.30
N ILE A 58 3.48 -12.27 -7.54
CA ILE A 58 2.19 -11.91 -6.95
C ILE A 58 1.37 -11.16 -8.01
N THR A 59 0.16 -11.65 -8.29
CA THR A 59 -0.72 -11.07 -9.32
C THR A 59 -2.03 -10.54 -8.75
N MET A 60 -2.39 -10.93 -7.53
CA MET A 60 -3.67 -10.55 -6.92
C MET A 60 -3.66 -10.57 -5.39
N VAL A 61 -4.43 -9.66 -4.80
CA VAL A 61 -4.80 -9.66 -3.37
C VAL A 61 -6.33 -9.64 -3.26
N LEU A 62 -6.88 -10.55 -2.43
CA LEU A 62 -8.30 -10.64 -2.11
C LEU A 62 -8.49 -10.33 -0.62
N SER A 63 -9.48 -9.50 -0.32
CA SER A 63 -9.83 -9.15 1.06
C SER A 63 -11.33 -9.02 1.33
N GLY A 64 -11.69 -9.01 2.61
CA GLY A 64 -13.03 -8.74 3.13
C GLY A 64 -12.96 -7.70 4.24
N HIS A 65 -13.66 -7.96 5.35
CA HIS A 65 -13.67 -7.20 6.61
C HIS A 65 -14.29 -5.81 6.54
N GLU A 66 -13.87 -5.00 5.57
CA GLU A 66 -14.31 -3.62 5.43
C GLU A 66 -15.81 -3.49 5.17
N ILE A 67 -16.44 -2.52 5.82
CA ILE A 67 -17.86 -2.21 5.67
C ILE A 67 -18.03 -0.72 5.33
N ARG A 68 -19.05 -0.38 4.54
CA ARG A 68 -19.35 1.01 4.19
C ARG A 68 -20.44 1.62 5.07
N GLY A 69 -21.59 0.94 5.15
CA GLY A 69 -22.76 1.40 5.87
C GLY A 69 -23.86 0.35 5.84
N ALA A 70 -24.88 0.50 6.70
CA ALA A 70 -25.98 -0.45 6.77
C ALA A 70 -26.72 -0.52 5.43
N GLY A 71 -26.95 -1.73 4.94
CA GLY A 71 -27.58 -1.99 3.64
C GLY A 71 -26.65 -1.83 2.43
N GLN A 72 -25.40 -1.43 2.61
CA GLN A 72 -24.47 -1.16 1.51
C GLN A 72 -23.45 -2.29 1.36
N ASP A 73 -23.09 -2.60 0.12
CA ASP A 73 -21.95 -3.46 -0.17
C ASP A 73 -20.64 -2.70 0.03
N ALA A 74 -19.60 -3.44 0.43
CA ALA A 74 -18.23 -2.96 0.44
C ALA A 74 -17.46 -3.75 -0.62
N ALA A 75 -17.38 -3.17 -1.82
CA ALA A 75 -16.76 -3.75 -3.00
C ALA A 75 -15.80 -2.73 -3.65
N GLY A 76 -14.60 -2.63 -3.08
CA GLY A 76 -13.50 -1.84 -3.62
C GLY A 76 -12.63 -2.66 -4.57
N ARG A 77 -12.03 -2.00 -5.57
CA ARG A 77 -11.00 -2.60 -6.42
C ARG A 77 -10.01 -1.56 -6.90
N ARG A 78 -8.76 -1.97 -7.02
CA ARG A 78 -7.71 -1.18 -7.67
C ARG A 78 -6.67 -2.08 -8.32
N ILE A 79 -5.82 -1.45 -9.11
CA ILE A 79 -4.69 -2.09 -9.74
C ILE A 79 -3.47 -1.19 -9.64
N ASP A 80 -2.33 -1.77 -9.28
CA ASP A 80 -1.06 -1.05 -9.19
C ASP A 80 0.06 -1.94 -9.74
N LEU A 81 1.18 -1.31 -10.11
CA LEU A 81 2.41 -2.03 -10.49
C LEU A 81 3.28 -2.32 -9.26
N GLY A 82 3.75 -3.56 -9.16
CA GLY A 82 4.85 -3.94 -8.29
C GLY A 82 6.17 -3.30 -8.73
N VAL A 83 7.20 -3.40 -7.89
CA VAL A 83 8.54 -2.84 -8.20
C VAL A 83 9.18 -3.49 -9.42
N ASN A 84 8.76 -4.70 -9.77
CA ASN A 84 9.22 -5.45 -10.93
C ASN A 84 8.38 -5.18 -12.18
N GLY A 85 7.43 -4.24 -12.13
CA GLY A 85 6.51 -3.94 -13.23
C GLY A 85 5.38 -4.97 -13.42
N ASN A 86 5.27 -5.97 -12.55
CA ASN A 86 4.14 -6.89 -12.54
C ASN A 86 2.87 -6.18 -12.07
N MET A 87 1.73 -6.54 -12.64
CA MET A 87 0.44 -6.02 -12.20
C MET A 87 -0.08 -6.79 -11.00
N VAL A 88 -0.68 -6.05 -10.06
CA VAL A 88 -1.35 -6.62 -8.91
C VAL A 88 -2.77 -6.08 -8.80
N ASN A 89 -3.73 -6.96 -9.08
CA ASN A 89 -5.16 -6.69 -8.86
C ASN A 89 -5.48 -6.78 -7.36
N GLN A 90 -6.18 -5.81 -6.81
CA GLN A 90 -6.53 -5.76 -5.38
C GLN A 90 -8.05 -5.62 -5.29
N ILE A 91 -8.72 -6.57 -4.65
CA ILE A 91 -10.19 -6.66 -4.66
C ILE A 91 -10.71 -6.91 -3.26
N LEU A 92 -11.56 -5.99 -2.80
CA LEU A 92 -12.42 -6.17 -1.64
C LEU A 92 -13.75 -6.82 -2.06
N SER A 93 -14.22 -7.80 -1.30
CA SER A 93 -15.55 -8.38 -1.44
C SER A 93 -16.13 -8.64 -0.06
N ASN A 94 -16.91 -7.68 0.45
CA ASN A 94 -17.61 -7.84 1.72
C ASN A 94 -19.05 -7.34 1.64
N TYR A 95 -19.98 -8.26 1.91
CA TYR A 95 -21.42 -8.04 1.80
C TYR A 95 -22.12 -8.09 3.16
N GLN A 96 -21.37 -8.29 4.25
CA GLN A 96 -21.93 -8.61 5.57
C GLN A 96 -22.91 -7.58 6.13
N ASN A 97 -22.84 -6.33 5.68
CA ASN A 97 -23.69 -5.25 6.17
C ASN A 97 -24.92 -5.00 5.29
N MET A 98 -25.09 -5.74 4.18
CA MET A 98 -26.33 -5.70 3.41
C MET A 98 -27.45 -6.46 4.13
N THR A 99 -28.68 -6.34 3.63
CA THR A 99 -29.86 -7.05 4.14
C THR A 99 -29.58 -8.54 4.40
N ASN A 100 -30.09 -9.06 5.53
CA ASN A 100 -29.91 -10.44 5.96
C ASN A 100 -28.43 -10.88 6.06
N GLY A 101 -27.53 -9.98 6.45
CA GLY A 101 -26.10 -10.28 6.59
C GLY A 101 -25.39 -10.50 5.24
N GLY A 102 -25.90 -9.92 4.15
CA GLY A 102 -25.31 -10.07 2.82
C GLY A 102 -26.04 -11.00 1.87
N ASN A 103 -27.20 -11.57 2.26
CA ASN A 103 -27.97 -12.50 1.43
C ASN A 103 -27.13 -13.64 0.82
N GLY A 104 -26.01 -14.03 1.44
CA GLY A 104 -25.13 -15.08 0.93
C GLY A 104 -24.42 -14.76 -0.39
N TYR A 105 -24.21 -13.49 -0.75
CA TYR A 105 -23.46 -13.13 -1.96
C TYR A 105 -22.02 -13.67 -1.93
N LEU A 106 -21.62 -14.31 -3.03
CA LEU A 106 -20.29 -14.86 -3.27
C LEU A 106 -19.66 -14.22 -4.50
N ARG A 107 -18.37 -13.93 -4.42
CA ARG A 107 -17.60 -13.46 -5.57
C ARG A 107 -17.06 -14.62 -6.38
N ILE A 108 -17.34 -14.63 -7.68
CA ILE A 108 -16.92 -15.64 -8.65
C ILE A 108 -15.95 -14.97 -9.63
N MET A 109 -14.76 -15.56 -9.80
CA MET A 109 -13.74 -15.09 -10.73
C MET A 109 -13.44 -16.18 -11.76
N LYS A 110 -13.65 -15.86 -13.04
CA LYS A 110 -13.37 -16.74 -14.17
C LYS A 110 -12.14 -16.23 -14.92
N PHE A 111 -11.09 -17.04 -14.93
CA PHE A 111 -9.81 -16.71 -15.55
C PHE A 111 -9.81 -17.12 -17.02
N HIS A 112 -9.30 -16.24 -17.88
CA HIS A 112 -9.18 -16.46 -19.32
C HIS A 112 -7.72 -16.31 -19.76
N PRO A 113 -6.90 -17.37 -19.66
CA PRO A 113 -5.47 -17.31 -19.98
C PRO A 113 -5.16 -16.87 -21.42
N SER A 114 -6.03 -17.19 -22.38
CA SER A 114 -5.83 -16.84 -23.80
C SER A 114 -5.98 -15.35 -24.09
N THR A 115 -6.76 -14.63 -23.28
CA THR A 115 -7.01 -13.20 -23.42
C THR A 115 -6.39 -12.36 -22.32
N ASP A 116 -5.74 -13.00 -21.33
CA ASP A 116 -5.10 -12.35 -20.19
C ASP A 116 -6.07 -11.49 -19.35
N THR A 117 -7.28 -12.01 -19.14
CA THR A 117 -8.36 -11.33 -18.43
C THR A 117 -9.00 -12.21 -17.37
N ILE A 118 -9.69 -11.57 -16.42
CA ILE A 118 -10.50 -12.22 -15.40
C ILE A 118 -11.88 -11.57 -15.42
N ASP A 119 -12.92 -12.37 -15.66
CA ASP A 119 -14.29 -11.95 -15.48
C ASP A 119 -14.70 -12.15 -14.02
N VAL A 120 -15.30 -11.12 -13.45
CA VAL A 120 -15.67 -11.05 -12.04
C VAL A 120 -17.18 -10.83 -11.96
N SER A 121 -17.86 -11.68 -11.19
CA SER A 121 -19.31 -11.62 -10.97
C SER A 121 -19.65 -11.93 -9.52
N THR A 122 -20.75 -11.39 -9.01
CA THR A 122 -21.24 -11.65 -7.66
C THR A 122 -22.61 -12.31 -7.71
N TYR A 123 -22.75 -13.48 -7.10
CA TYR A 123 -23.98 -14.29 -7.14
C TYR A 123 -24.43 -14.70 -5.74
N SER A 124 -25.73 -14.63 -5.48
CA SER A 124 -26.35 -15.16 -4.27
C SER A 124 -27.10 -16.45 -4.61
N PRO A 125 -26.70 -17.61 -4.06
CA PRO A 125 -27.50 -18.84 -4.16
C PRO A 125 -28.78 -18.76 -3.33
N TYR A 126 -28.83 -17.91 -2.29
CA TYR A 126 -30.02 -17.71 -1.46
C TYR A 126 -31.14 -16.99 -2.22
N LEU A 127 -30.79 -15.94 -2.97
CA LEU A 127 -31.73 -15.17 -3.78
C LEU A 127 -31.86 -15.68 -5.22
N ASN A 128 -30.96 -16.58 -5.63
CA ASN A 128 -30.76 -16.98 -7.03
C ASN A 128 -30.61 -15.77 -7.97
N ALA A 129 -29.76 -14.82 -7.59
CA ALA A 129 -29.62 -13.55 -8.30
C ALA A 129 -28.17 -13.06 -8.34
N PHE A 130 -27.83 -12.31 -9.40
CA PHE A 130 -26.55 -11.62 -9.54
C PHE A 130 -26.67 -10.15 -9.11
N LEU A 131 -25.60 -9.59 -8.55
CA LEU A 131 -25.39 -8.14 -8.54
C LEU A 131 -24.72 -7.73 -9.85
N THR A 132 -25.37 -6.85 -10.62
CA THR A 132 -24.95 -6.47 -11.98
C THR A 132 -24.44 -5.04 -12.09
N ASP A 133 -24.25 -4.35 -10.96
CA ASP A 133 -23.62 -3.04 -10.94
C ASP A 133 -22.11 -3.14 -11.22
N THR A 134 -21.49 -1.99 -11.48
CA THR A 134 -20.09 -1.89 -11.90
C THR A 134 -19.08 -2.37 -10.84
N ASN A 135 -19.45 -2.45 -9.56
CA ASN A 135 -18.58 -2.93 -8.49
C ASN A 135 -18.65 -4.46 -8.32
N ASN A 136 -19.67 -5.09 -8.91
CA ASN A 136 -19.98 -6.51 -8.71
C ASN A 136 -19.95 -7.35 -9.99
N GLN A 137 -20.05 -6.73 -11.17
CA GLN A 137 -19.90 -7.39 -12.46
C GLN A 137 -18.97 -6.61 -13.39
N PHE A 138 -17.82 -7.18 -13.72
CA PHE A 138 -16.76 -6.50 -14.47
C PHE A 138 -15.68 -7.45 -14.99
N THR A 139 -14.84 -6.97 -15.90
CA THR A 139 -13.65 -7.67 -16.38
C THR A 139 -12.41 -6.86 -16.05
N ILE A 140 -11.35 -7.52 -15.57
CA ILE A 140 -10.03 -6.91 -15.30
C ILE A 140 -8.94 -7.60 -16.13
N PRO A 141 -7.85 -6.90 -16.47
CA PRO A 141 -6.64 -7.53 -16.97
C PRO A 141 -5.98 -8.39 -15.89
N TRP A 142 -5.31 -9.47 -16.29
CA TRP A 142 -4.62 -10.36 -15.35
C TRP A 142 -3.13 -10.02 -15.20
N HIS A 143 -2.31 -10.19 -16.24
CA HIS A 143 -0.86 -9.94 -16.17
C HIS A 143 -0.40 -8.68 -16.91
N LYS A 144 -1.06 -8.31 -18.01
CA LYS A 144 -0.62 -7.21 -18.90
C LYS A 144 -1.56 -6.03 -18.88
N TRP A 145 -0.98 -4.84 -18.76
CA TRP A 145 -1.69 -3.58 -18.82
C TRP A 145 -1.54 -3.03 -20.23
N THR A 146 -2.65 -2.82 -20.90
CA THR A 146 -2.66 -2.28 -22.27
C THR A 146 -3.04 -0.81 -22.33
N GLY A 147 -3.26 -0.17 -21.18
CA GLY A 147 -3.54 1.27 -21.13
C GLY A 147 -2.35 2.06 -21.65
N THR A 148 -2.65 3.16 -22.33
CA THR A 148 -1.66 4.06 -22.94
C THR A 148 -1.82 5.48 -22.41
N GLY A 149 -0.80 6.32 -22.61
CA GLY A 149 -0.84 7.73 -22.23
C GLY A 149 -0.39 7.97 -20.79
N ASN A 150 -0.84 9.09 -20.22
CA ASN A 150 -0.39 9.54 -18.91
C ASN A 150 -1.21 8.91 -17.78
N GLY A 151 -0.59 8.72 -16.63
CA GLY A 151 -1.26 8.35 -15.38
C GLY A 151 -1.52 9.55 -14.47
N SER A 152 -1.85 9.27 -13.23
CA SER A 152 -2.05 10.28 -12.18
C SER A 152 -1.64 9.77 -10.81
N VAL A 153 -1.38 10.70 -9.89
CA VAL A 153 -1.25 10.44 -8.46
C VAL A 153 -2.31 11.26 -7.74
N ALA A 154 -3.13 10.62 -6.91
CA ALA A 154 -4.10 11.30 -6.06
C ALA A 154 -4.03 10.74 -4.64
N GLY A 155 -4.28 11.59 -3.66
CA GLY A 155 -4.16 11.18 -2.26
C GLY A 155 -4.71 12.20 -1.28
N LEU A 156 -4.53 11.86 -0.01
CA LEU A 156 -4.84 12.70 1.13
C LEU A 156 -3.56 12.99 1.90
N VAL A 157 -3.47 14.19 2.47
CA VAL A 157 -2.48 14.53 3.49
C VAL A 157 -3.17 14.71 4.83
N LYS A 158 -2.75 13.93 5.83
CA LYS A 158 -3.33 13.94 7.18
C LYS A 158 -2.26 14.02 8.26
N ASP A 159 -2.64 14.55 9.42
CA ASP A 159 -1.88 14.35 10.66
C ASP A 159 -2.04 12.88 11.10
N ILE A 160 -0.93 12.20 11.36
CA ILE A 160 -0.92 10.77 11.69
C ILE A 160 -1.55 10.45 13.06
N SER A 161 -1.55 11.42 13.99
CA SER A 161 -1.99 11.23 15.37
C SER A 161 -3.47 11.54 15.57
N THR A 162 -3.98 12.58 14.91
CA THR A 162 -5.35 13.07 15.03
C THR A 162 -6.21 12.67 13.85
N CYS A 163 -5.61 12.18 12.76
CA CYS A 163 -6.28 11.86 11.52
C CYS A 163 -6.96 13.06 10.82
N SER A 164 -6.65 14.27 11.27
CA SER A 164 -7.15 15.52 10.69
C SER A 164 -6.51 15.78 9.34
N ALA A 165 -7.31 16.28 8.40
CA ALA A 165 -6.82 16.74 7.11
C ALA A 165 -5.85 17.93 7.26
N LEU A 166 -4.79 17.93 6.46
CA LEU A 166 -3.81 19.02 6.41
C LEU A 166 -3.83 19.69 5.05
N THR A 167 -3.83 21.02 5.03
CA THR A 167 -3.59 21.85 3.83
C THR A 167 -2.09 21.93 3.49
N ALA A 168 -1.45 20.76 3.48
CA ALA A 168 -0.02 20.61 3.23
C ALA A 168 0.35 20.94 1.79
N THR A 169 1.58 21.42 1.61
CA THR A 169 2.17 21.54 0.27
C THR A 169 2.73 20.18 -0.13
N VAL A 170 2.25 19.63 -1.24
CA VAL A 170 2.79 18.41 -1.86
C VAL A 170 3.57 18.79 -3.10
N SER A 171 4.85 18.45 -3.13
CA SER A 171 5.75 18.69 -4.25
C SER A 171 6.24 17.38 -4.89
N SER A 172 6.55 17.47 -6.18
CA SER A 172 7.18 16.41 -6.97
C SER A 172 7.98 17.02 -8.12
N ALA A 173 8.66 16.20 -8.92
CA ALA A 173 9.30 16.65 -10.16
C ALA A 173 8.31 17.28 -11.17
N ALA A 174 7.01 17.00 -11.04
CA ALA A 174 5.95 17.59 -11.88
C ALA A 174 5.41 18.93 -11.33
N GLY A 175 5.98 19.45 -10.25
CA GLY A 175 5.61 20.73 -9.63
C GLY A 175 5.04 20.58 -8.23
N SER A 176 4.34 21.62 -7.76
CA SER A 176 3.78 21.68 -6.40
C SER A 176 2.28 21.95 -6.40
N LYS A 177 1.58 21.45 -5.39
CA LYS A 177 0.15 21.62 -5.13
C LYS A 177 -0.08 21.78 -3.63
N VAL A 178 -1.01 22.65 -3.24
CA VAL A 178 -1.50 22.72 -1.86
C VAL A 178 -2.72 21.82 -1.75
N ALA A 179 -2.73 20.92 -0.77
CA ALA A 179 -3.87 20.08 -0.48
C ALA A 179 -5.08 20.91 -0.04
N SER A 180 -6.29 20.46 -0.37
CA SER A 180 -7.54 21.12 0.01
C SER A 180 -7.77 21.09 1.53
N SER A 181 -8.84 21.74 2.00
CA SER A 181 -9.28 21.66 3.40
C SER A 181 -9.66 20.24 3.85
N SER A 182 -10.00 19.35 2.91
CA SER A 182 -10.19 17.92 3.15
C SER A 182 -8.89 17.10 3.06
N GLY A 183 -7.75 17.77 2.84
CA GLY A 183 -6.44 17.14 2.70
C GLY A 183 -6.19 16.54 1.32
N SER A 184 -7.12 16.69 0.38
CA SER A 184 -7.02 16.07 -0.94
C SER A 184 -6.07 16.83 -1.87
N TYR A 185 -5.31 16.08 -2.67
CA TYR A 185 -4.46 16.62 -3.72
C TYR A 185 -4.43 15.67 -4.92
N SER A 186 -4.10 16.21 -6.10
CA SER A 186 -3.84 15.38 -7.28
C SER A 186 -2.80 15.99 -8.22
N PHE A 187 -2.05 15.11 -8.86
CA PHE A 187 -1.18 15.37 -9.98
C PHE A 187 -1.70 14.55 -11.15
N THR A 188 -2.12 15.23 -12.22
CA THR A 188 -2.70 14.61 -13.41
C THR A 188 -1.74 14.71 -14.58
N ALA A 189 -2.02 13.92 -15.63
CA ALA A 189 -1.24 13.92 -16.86
C ALA A 189 0.26 13.67 -16.63
N LEU A 190 0.61 12.78 -15.70
CA LEU A 190 1.98 12.37 -15.44
C LEU A 190 2.41 11.30 -16.45
N PRO A 191 3.49 11.50 -17.22
CA PRO A 191 4.11 10.42 -17.97
C PRO A 191 4.40 9.21 -17.08
N PRO A 192 4.33 7.97 -17.60
CA PRO A 192 4.69 6.79 -16.83
C PRO A 192 6.12 6.88 -16.27
N GLY A 193 6.29 6.54 -15.00
CA GLY A 193 7.57 6.65 -14.32
C GLY A 193 7.44 6.69 -12.80
N THR A 194 8.57 6.80 -12.12
CA THR A 194 8.60 6.91 -10.65
C THR A 194 8.60 8.38 -10.22
N TYR A 195 7.64 8.74 -9.39
CA TYR A 195 7.53 10.09 -8.83
C TYR A 195 7.74 10.06 -7.32
N LYS A 196 8.64 10.90 -6.84
CA LYS A 196 8.79 11.20 -5.42
C LYS A 196 7.81 12.31 -5.04
N MET A 197 6.87 11.99 -4.16
CA MET A 197 5.90 12.92 -3.60
C MET A 197 6.37 13.33 -2.22
N THR A 198 6.61 14.62 -1.99
CA THR A 198 7.03 15.16 -0.70
C THR A 198 5.97 16.09 -0.15
N ALA A 199 5.47 15.82 1.05
CA ALA A 199 4.54 16.70 1.74
C ALA A 199 5.25 17.48 2.85
N THR A 200 4.96 18.78 2.92
CA THR A 200 5.47 19.70 3.93
C THR A 200 4.33 20.53 4.54
N TYR A 201 4.40 20.75 5.85
CA TYR A 201 3.42 21.56 6.58
C TYR A 201 4.11 22.24 7.79
N PRO A 202 3.75 23.48 8.16
CA PRO A 202 4.42 24.20 9.24
C PRO A 202 4.38 23.43 10.58
N ASN A 203 5.53 23.31 11.24
CA ASN A 203 5.73 22.56 12.50
C ASN A 203 5.59 21.04 12.40
N TYR A 204 5.57 20.49 11.18
CA TYR A 204 5.55 19.05 10.94
C TYR A 204 6.85 18.58 10.30
N THR A 205 7.21 17.34 10.60
CA THR A 205 8.29 16.65 9.91
C THR A 205 7.85 16.31 8.50
N SER A 206 8.65 16.67 7.50
CA SER A 206 8.34 16.42 6.08
C SER A 206 8.39 14.93 5.76
N VAL A 207 7.50 14.48 4.87
CA VAL A 207 7.36 13.07 4.48
C VAL A 207 7.48 12.94 2.97
N SER A 208 8.32 12.02 2.51
CA SER A 208 8.43 11.65 1.10
C SER A 208 8.04 10.20 0.83
N LYS A 209 7.31 9.95 -0.27
CA LYS A 209 6.91 8.62 -0.78
C LYS A 209 7.21 8.50 -2.27
N SER A 210 7.90 7.44 -2.68
CA SER A 210 8.13 7.12 -4.10
C SER A 210 6.99 6.25 -4.65
N ILE A 211 6.37 6.71 -5.74
CA ILE A 211 5.18 6.12 -6.34
C ILE A 211 5.46 5.79 -7.81
N GLN A 212 5.16 4.55 -8.20
CA GLN A 212 5.16 4.17 -9.61
C GLN A 212 3.86 4.62 -10.28
N VAL A 213 3.97 5.43 -11.33
CA VAL A 213 2.85 5.86 -12.15
C VAL A 213 2.84 5.02 -13.42
N ALA A 214 1.73 4.32 -13.63
CA ALA A 214 1.48 3.54 -14.83
C ALA A 214 0.53 4.30 -15.78
N PRO A 215 0.56 4.03 -17.09
CA PRO A 215 -0.32 4.68 -18.05
C PRO A 215 -1.80 4.53 -17.66
N ALA A 216 -2.59 5.60 -17.70
CA ALA A 216 -4.04 5.57 -17.44
C ALA A 216 -4.48 4.97 -16.07
N ILE A 217 -3.55 4.75 -15.14
CA ILE A 217 -3.84 4.26 -13.77
C ILE A 217 -3.65 5.42 -12.79
N ALA A 218 -4.60 5.55 -11.86
CA ALA A 218 -4.50 6.46 -10.72
C ALA A 218 -3.77 5.78 -9.56
N ALA A 219 -2.53 6.18 -9.30
CA ALA A 219 -1.74 5.68 -8.19
C ALA A 219 -2.12 6.37 -6.87
N SER A 220 -2.04 5.62 -5.76
CA SER A 220 -2.36 6.16 -4.42
C SER A 220 -1.19 6.92 -3.81
N GLY A 221 -1.44 8.18 -3.47
CA GLY A 221 -0.51 9.11 -2.82
C GLY A 221 -0.90 9.49 -1.40
N LYS A 222 -1.44 8.58 -0.58
CA LYS A 222 -1.68 8.91 0.84
C LYS A 222 -0.36 9.25 1.55
N LEU A 223 -0.33 10.39 2.26
CA LEU A 223 0.80 10.92 3.00
C LEU A 223 0.35 11.30 4.41
N TYR A 224 1.14 10.93 5.42
CA TYR A 224 0.85 11.19 6.83
C TYR A 224 2.01 11.93 7.46
N LEU A 225 1.76 13.08 8.08
CA LEU A 225 2.78 13.86 8.76
C LEU A 225 2.56 13.82 10.28
N GLY A 226 3.66 13.91 11.03
CA GLY A 226 3.63 14.12 12.48
C GLY A 226 4.46 15.35 12.87
N THR A 227 4.14 15.95 14.01
CA THR A 227 4.87 17.10 14.56
C THR A 227 6.23 16.73 15.13
N GLN A 228 6.41 15.48 15.55
CA GLN A 228 7.65 14.95 16.08
C GLN A 228 8.30 13.98 15.11
N ALA A 229 9.61 14.07 14.97
CA ALA A 229 10.40 13.03 14.34
C ALA A 229 10.57 11.86 15.32
N GLY A 230 10.45 10.64 14.81
CA GLY A 230 10.83 9.42 15.54
C GLY A 230 12.29 9.08 15.32
N GLN A 231 12.73 7.95 15.87
CA GLN A 231 14.06 7.39 15.63
C GLN A 231 13.97 5.86 15.70
N ILE A 232 14.69 5.17 14.82
CA ILE A 232 14.90 3.73 14.88
C ILE A 232 16.31 3.49 15.39
N ASN A 233 16.41 2.81 16.53
CA ASN A 233 17.66 2.34 17.10
C ASN A 233 17.66 0.81 17.08
N GLY A 234 18.81 0.20 16.84
CA GLY A 234 18.92 -1.26 16.84
C GLY A 234 20.34 -1.76 17.03
N LEU A 235 20.46 -3.08 17.12
CA LEU A 235 21.70 -3.81 17.29
C LEU A 235 21.76 -4.93 16.25
N ILE A 236 22.83 -4.98 15.46
CA ILE A 236 23.08 -6.09 14.54
C ILE A 236 23.98 -7.12 15.25
N THR A 237 23.52 -8.36 15.30
CA THR A 237 24.24 -9.49 15.92
C THR A 237 24.27 -10.69 14.98
N ASP A 238 25.21 -11.60 15.20
CA ASP A 238 25.23 -12.91 14.56
C ASP A 238 24.24 -13.89 15.24
N GLY A 239 24.17 -15.13 14.73
CA GLY A 239 23.29 -16.16 15.29
C GLY A 239 23.61 -16.59 16.73
N ASN A 240 24.76 -16.18 17.27
CA ASN A 240 25.17 -16.41 18.67
C ASN A 240 24.98 -15.17 19.55
N GLY A 241 24.44 -14.07 19.00
CA GLY A 241 24.26 -12.81 19.71
C GLY A 241 25.51 -11.93 19.79
N VAL A 242 26.58 -12.25 19.06
CA VAL A 242 27.80 -11.42 19.01
C VAL A 242 27.56 -10.22 18.11
N ALA A 243 27.89 -9.02 18.59
CA ALA A 243 27.69 -7.78 17.84
C ALA A 243 28.52 -7.73 16.54
N ILE A 244 27.88 -7.29 15.45
CA ILE A 244 28.52 -7.13 14.14
C ILE A 244 28.72 -5.64 13.86
N GLY A 245 29.96 -5.19 14.00
CA GLY A 245 30.37 -3.83 13.62
C GLY A 245 30.55 -3.65 12.11
N ASN A 246 30.44 -2.40 11.64
CA ASN A 246 30.54 -2.02 10.23
C ASN A 246 29.53 -2.72 9.30
N ALA A 247 28.41 -3.20 9.84
CA ALA A 247 27.28 -3.66 9.04
C ALA A 247 26.57 -2.46 8.40
N SER A 248 26.10 -2.62 7.17
CA SER A 248 25.27 -1.65 6.48
C SER A 248 23.79 -1.92 6.79
N VAL A 249 23.09 -0.92 7.30
CA VAL A 249 21.67 -0.96 7.63
C VAL A 249 20.94 0.03 6.73
N GLN A 250 20.11 -0.48 5.83
CA GLN A 250 19.32 0.29 4.89
C GLN A 250 17.88 0.42 5.39
N LEU A 251 17.42 1.65 5.60
CA LEU A 251 16.03 1.98 5.89
C LEU A 251 15.38 2.50 4.62
N THR A 252 14.46 1.72 4.07
CA THR A 252 13.66 2.09 2.89
C THR A 252 12.20 2.28 3.33
N GLY A 253 11.46 3.25 2.81
CA GLY A 253 10.14 3.53 3.41
C GLY A 253 9.26 4.54 2.70
N SER A 254 7.97 4.55 3.09
CA SER A 254 6.95 5.48 2.58
C SER A 254 6.94 6.82 3.29
N ALA A 255 7.72 6.94 4.36
CA ALA A 255 8.05 8.19 5.00
C ALA A 255 9.57 8.22 5.08
N SER A 256 10.22 9.19 4.44
CA SER A 256 11.63 9.49 4.68
C SER A 256 11.76 11.01 4.63
N THR A 257 12.54 11.57 5.56
CA THR A 257 12.81 13.00 5.69
C THR A 257 13.70 13.49 4.56
N SER A 258 14.76 12.74 4.24
CA SER A 258 15.64 12.98 3.09
C SER A 258 15.02 12.53 1.76
N GLY A 259 14.06 11.59 1.86
CA GLY A 259 13.39 10.96 0.73
C GLY A 259 14.35 10.19 -0.19
N SER A 260 15.42 9.68 0.39
CA SER A 260 16.25 8.58 -0.09
C SER A 260 16.23 7.49 0.98
N ASP A 261 16.56 6.27 0.57
CA ASP A 261 16.83 5.18 1.52
C ASP A 261 18.01 5.62 2.41
N GLU A 262 17.84 5.56 3.72
CA GLU A 262 18.89 5.93 4.66
C GLU A 262 19.83 4.73 4.83
N THR A 263 21.12 4.90 4.56
CA THR A 263 22.14 3.87 4.80
C THR A 263 22.97 4.26 6.02
N ILE A 264 22.88 3.45 7.06
CA ILE A 264 23.56 3.64 8.32
C ILE A 264 24.62 2.55 8.46
N THR A 265 25.80 2.90 8.96
CA THR A 265 26.83 1.91 9.31
C THR A 265 26.79 1.67 10.81
N THR A 266 26.77 0.40 11.24
CA THR A 266 26.81 0.07 12.69
C THR A 266 28.16 0.46 13.29
N GLY A 267 28.13 0.91 14.54
CA GLY A 267 29.35 1.09 15.34
C GLY A 267 30.04 -0.25 15.62
N SER A 268 31.25 -0.23 16.18
CA SER A 268 32.01 -1.44 16.52
C SER A 268 31.29 -2.37 17.50
N ASN A 269 30.33 -1.84 18.27
CA ASN A 269 29.45 -2.59 19.17
C ASN A 269 28.16 -3.09 18.46
N GLY A 270 28.09 -3.02 17.13
CA GLY A 270 26.93 -3.44 16.34
C GLY A 270 25.71 -2.53 16.42
N ALA A 271 25.75 -1.45 17.22
CA ALA A 271 24.61 -0.55 17.39
C ALA A 271 24.48 0.41 16.19
N TYR A 272 23.25 0.73 15.82
CA TYR A 272 22.95 1.79 14.86
C TYR A 272 21.81 2.68 15.36
N SER A 273 21.77 3.89 14.81
CA SER A 273 20.71 4.87 15.02
C SER A 273 20.39 5.57 13.71
N SER A 274 19.10 5.66 13.37
CA SER A 274 18.65 6.38 12.16
C SER A 274 18.75 7.89 12.28
N GLY A 275 19.00 8.42 13.48
CA GLY A 275 18.67 9.81 13.76
C GLY A 275 17.16 10.11 13.58
N PRO A 276 16.77 11.39 13.57
CA PRO A 276 15.39 11.81 13.41
C PRO A 276 14.80 11.41 12.05
N ILE A 277 13.72 10.65 12.06
CA ILE A 277 12.99 10.21 10.87
C ILE A 277 11.50 10.56 10.99
N ALA A 278 10.82 10.70 9.86
CA ALA A 278 9.38 10.99 9.85
C ALA A 278 8.58 9.80 10.40
N ALA A 279 7.41 10.07 10.98
CA ALA A 279 6.46 9.01 11.30
C ALA A 279 6.04 8.27 10.02
N GLY A 280 6.10 6.93 10.04
CA GLY A 280 5.65 6.12 8.92
C GLY A 280 6.20 4.71 8.94
N THR A 281 5.99 4.01 7.83
CA THR A 281 6.43 2.62 7.65
C THR A 281 7.77 2.55 6.94
N TYR A 282 8.71 1.84 7.58
CA TYR A 282 10.05 1.55 7.08
C TYR A 282 10.27 0.04 6.98
N GLN A 283 10.96 -0.39 5.94
CA GLN A 283 11.61 -1.68 5.81
C GLN A 283 13.08 -1.50 6.15
N ILE A 284 13.61 -2.37 7.01
CA ILE A 284 15.00 -2.36 7.45
C ILE A 284 15.68 -3.59 6.85
N THR A 285 16.75 -3.37 6.10
CA THR A 285 17.59 -4.45 5.55
C THR A 285 19.01 -4.27 6.09
N ALA A 286 19.57 -5.31 6.70
CA ALA A 286 20.96 -5.29 7.15
C ALA A 286 21.82 -6.18 6.25
N SER A 287 23.06 -5.78 6.02
CA SER A 287 24.06 -6.57 5.32
C SER A 287 25.44 -6.37 5.95
N ALA A 288 26.23 -7.44 6.02
CA ALA A 288 27.61 -7.39 6.52
C ALA A 288 28.48 -8.39 5.75
N SER A 289 29.73 -8.03 5.49
CA SER A 289 30.67 -8.92 4.80
C SER A 289 30.88 -10.20 5.61
N GLY A 290 30.75 -11.37 4.96
CA GLY A 290 30.89 -12.68 5.60
C GLY A 290 29.64 -13.19 6.31
N PHE A 291 28.52 -12.46 6.26
CA PHE A 291 27.24 -12.86 6.85
C PHE A 291 26.14 -12.93 5.80
N ASN A 292 25.26 -13.92 5.94
CA ASN A 292 24.02 -14.01 5.18
C ASN A 292 22.84 -13.57 6.06
N PRO A 293 21.85 -12.83 5.51
CA PRO A 293 20.66 -12.39 6.24
C PRO A 293 19.78 -13.54 6.73
#